data_AF-A0A927MH05-F1
#
_entry.id   AF-A0A927MH05-F1
#
_cell.length_a   1.000
_cell.length_b   1.000
_cell.length_c   1.000
_cell.angle_alpha   90.00
_cell.angle_beta   90.00
_cell.angle_gamma   90.00
#
_symmetry.space_group_name_H-M   'P 1'
#
loop_
_entity.id
_entity.type
_entity.pdbx_description
1 polymer ?
#
loop_
_entity_poly.entity_id
_entity_poly.type
_entity_poly.pdbx_seq_one_letter_code
_entity_poly.pdbx_strand_id
1 'polypeptide(L)'
;MELGETFEQTAKRETFEETGLLVDELQLFGLYSGESCFATYPNGDQVYSVQIIFHADTFSGELKQDGEESKEHRFFGRNELPANLNPRQQAFIQDWAHEKKRPIMG
;
A
#
# COMPACT_ATOMS: atom_id res chain seq x y z
N MET A 1 -3.58 -7.36 8.77
CA MET A 1 -3.42 -8.82 8.68
C MET A 1 -4.24 -9.47 9.76
N GLU A 2 -5.13 -10.37 9.37
CA GLU A 2 -5.96 -11.13 10.29
C GLU A 2 -5.23 -12.39 10.78
N LEU A 3 -5.75 -13.00 11.85
CA LEU A 3 -5.16 -14.19 12.44
C LEU A 3 -5.22 -15.37 11.45
N GLY A 4 -4.06 -15.91 11.09
CA GLY A 4 -3.94 -17.06 10.19
C GLY A 4 -3.72 -16.68 8.73
N GLU A 5 -3.74 -15.40 8.38
CA GLU A 5 -3.38 -14.94 7.04
C GLU A 5 -1.86 -14.89 6.84
N THR A 6 -1.43 -15.19 5.62
CA THR A 6 -0.13 -14.79 5.07
C THR A 6 -0.20 -13.33 4.61
N PHE A 7 0.96 -12.69 4.45
CA PHE A 7 1.02 -11.31 3.93
C PHE A 7 0.36 -11.16 2.56
N GLU A 8 0.51 -12.14 1.67
CA GLU A 8 -0.13 -12.14 0.36
C GLU A 8 -1.65 -12.27 0.47
N GLN A 9 -2.16 -13.12 1.37
CA GLN A 9 -3.61 -13.25 1.59
C GLN A 9 -4.21 -11.94 2.10
N THR A 10 -3.57 -11.30 3.08
CA THR A 10 -3.99 -9.98 3.55
C THR A 10 -3.97 -8.97 2.40
N ALA A 11 -2.87 -8.88 1.64
CA ALA A 11 -2.77 -7.90 0.55
C ALA A 11 -3.87 -8.09 -0.51
N LYS A 12 -4.18 -9.34 -0.88
CA LYS A 12 -5.28 -9.66 -1.82
C LYS A 12 -6.65 -9.30 -1.26
N ARG A 13 -6.94 -9.68 0.01
CA ARG A 13 -8.22 -9.41 0.65
C ARG A 13 -8.47 -7.91 0.80
N GLU A 14 -7.53 -7.17 1.41
CA GLU A 14 -7.67 -5.72 1.65
C GLU A 14 -7.84 -4.97 0.32
N THR A 15 -7.05 -5.31 -0.70
CA THR A 15 -7.20 -4.69 -2.04
C THR A 15 -8.60 -4.90 -2.59
N PHE A 16 -9.16 -6.10 -2.46
CA PHE A 16 -10.52 -6.39 -2.94
C PHE A 16 -11.59 -5.67 -2.11
N GLU A 17 -11.49 -5.66 -0.78
CA GLU A 17 -12.46 -5.03 0.12
C GLU A 17 -12.53 -3.51 -0.09
N GLU A 18 -11.37 -2.86 -0.22
CA GLU A 18 -11.26 -1.41 -0.40
C GLU A 18 -11.60 -0.97 -1.84
N THR A 19 -11.08 -1.68 -2.85
CA THR A 19 -11.11 -1.20 -4.25
C THR A 19 -12.00 -2.00 -5.20
N GLY A 20 -12.45 -3.20 -4.81
CA GLY A 20 -13.20 -4.12 -5.68
C GLY A 20 -12.33 -4.87 -6.70
N LEU A 21 -11.01 -4.62 -6.73
CA LEU A 21 -10.10 -5.25 -7.67
C LEU A 21 -9.51 -6.56 -7.13
N LEU A 22 -9.41 -7.55 -8.00
CA LEU A 22 -8.76 -8.83 -7.73
C LEU A 22 -7.35 -8.83 -8.32
N VAL A 23 -6.35 -9.16 -7.49
CA VAL A 23 -4.93 -9.24 -7.86
C VAL A 23 -4.39 -10.64 -7.54
N ASP A 24 -3.82 -11.33 -8.53
CA ASP A 24 -3.39 -12.73 -8.38
C ASP A 24 -1.88 -12.87 -8.21
N GLU A 25 -1.09 -12.40 -9.18
CA GLU A 25 0.37 -12.54 -9.19
C GLU A 25 1.05 -11.38 -8.44
N LEU A 26 0.91 -11.38 -7.12
CA LEU A 26 1.63 -10.43 -6.27
C LEU A 26 3.13 -10.72 -6.28
N GLN A 27 3.93 -9.69 -6.52
CA GLN A 27 5.38 -9.71 -6.45
C GLN A 27 5.84 -8.81 -5.31
N LEU A 28 6.73 -9.31 -4.46
CA LEU A 28 7.33 -8.51 -3.39
C LEU A 28 8.08 -7.31 -4.00
N PHE A 29 7.58 -6.11 -3.72
CA PHE A 29 8.21 -4.86 -4.11
C PHE A 29 9.28 -4.46 -3.12
N GLY A 30 8.95 -4.35 -1.83
CA GLY A 30 9.89 -3.82 -0.84
C GLY A 30 9.45 -3.97 0.61
N LEU A 31 10.40 -3.76 1.52
CA LEU A 31 10.22 -3.86 2.96
C LEU A 31 10.60 -2.54 3.62
N TYR A 32 9.73 -1.98 4.44
CA TYR A 32 9.94 -0.71 5.12
C TYR A 32 9.61 -0.88 6.60
N SER A 33 10.56 -0.53 7.47
CA SER A 33 10.40 -0.62 8.91
C SER A 33 11.26 0.41 9.63
N GLY A 34 11.32 0.33 10.96
CA GLY A 34 12.20 1.16 11.78
C GLY A 34 11.78 2.63 11.86
N GLU A 35 12.74 3.52 12.10
CA GLU A 35 12.46 4.92 12.48
C GLU A 35 11.69 5.68 11.40
N SER A 36 11.92 5.34 10.14
CA SER A 36 11.20 5.90 9.00
C SER A 36 9.70 5.57 8.99
N CYS A 37 9.29 4.53 9.73
CA CYS A 37 7.92 4.04 9.83
C CYS A 37 7.26 4.30 11.19
N PHE A 38 7.85 5.21 11.99
CA PHE A 38 7.33 5.64 13.28
C PHE A 38 6.13 6.58 13.12
N ALA A 39 5.09 6.36 13.93
CA ALA A 39 3.95 7.25 14.05
C ALA A 39 3.50 7.37 15.52
N THR A 40 2.98 8.53 15.88
CA THR A 40 2.25 8.73 17.14
C THR A 40 0.78 8.99 16.83
N TYR A 41 -0.11 8.15 17.34
CA TYR A 41 -1.55 8.31 17.19
C TYR A 41 -2.07 9.46 18.07
N PRO A 42 -3.26 10.03 17.77
CA PRO A 42 -3.83 11.13 18.57
C PRO A 42 -4.03 10.80 20.06
N ASN A 43 -4.15 9.51 20.39
CA ASN A 43 -4.25 9.01 21.76
C ASN A 43 -2.90 8.90 22.49
N GLY A 44 -1.79 9.23 21.82
CA GLY A 44 -0.42 9.16 22.37
C GLY A 44 0.31 7.85 22.09
N ASP A 45 -0.34 6.87 21.48
CA ASP A 45 0.29 5.58 21.21
C ASP A 45 1.37 5.71 20.14
N GLN A 46 2.55 5.21 20.48
CA GLN A 46 3.71 5.18 19.61
C GLN A 46 3.81 3.84 18.90
N VAL A 47 3.85 3.87 17.57
CA VAL A 47 3.85 2.66 16.75
C VAL A 47 4.98 2.73 15.73
N TYR A 48 5.72 1.64 15.63
CA TYR A 48 6.64 1.36 14.53
C TYR A 48 5.98 0.34 13.62
N SER A 49 5.60 0.78 12.43
CA SER A 49 4.98 -0.12 11.45
C SER A 49 6.03 -0.90 10.66
N VAL A 50 5.72 -2.16 10.34
CA VAL A 50 6.43 -2.96 9.34
C VAL A 50 5.53 -3.03 8.13
N GLN A 51 6.01 -2.50 7.01
CA GLN A 51 5.25 -2.41 5.76
C GLN A 51 5.90 -3.33 4.73
N ILE A 52 5.13 -4.30 4.25
CA ILE A 52 5.53 -5.22 3.18
C ILE A 52 4.72 -4.84 1.96
N ILE A 53 5.40 -4.29 0.97
CA ILE A 53 4.76 -3.76 -0.23
C ILE A 53 4.86 -4.79 -1.34
N PHE A 54 3.73 -5.10 -1.96
CA PHE A 54 3.64 -5.93 -3.15
C PHE A 54 3.18 -5.07 -4.34
N HIS A 55 3.49 -5.52 -5.55
CA HIS A 55 2.87 -5.01 -6.76
C HIS A 55 2.30 -6.17 -7.59
N ALA A 56 1.31 -5.87 -8.42
CA ALA A 56 0.81 -6.76 -9.45
C ALA A 56 0.73 -5.99 -10.76
N ASP A 57 1.07 -6.65 -11.86
CA ASP A 57 1.01 -6.06 -13.20
C ASP A 57 -0.35 -6.30 -13.87
N THR A 58 -1.16 -7.20 -13.30
CA THR A 58 -2.47 -7.58 -13.81
C THR A 58 -3.50 -7.60 -12.69
N PHE A 59 -4.71 -7.14 -13.00
CA PHE A 59 -5.85 -7.21 -12.11
C PHE A 59 -7.13 -7.50 -12.92
N SER A 60 -8.19 -7.89 -12.22
CA SER A 60 -9.53 -8.03 -12.78
C SER A 60 -10.58 -7.41 -11.83
N GLY A 61 -11.82 -7.30 -12.31
CA GLY A 61 -12.91 -6.66 -11.58
C GLY A 61 -13.15 -5.22 -12.01
N GLU A 62 -14.06 -4.55 -11.30
CA GLU A 62 -14.43 -3.16 -11.54
C GLU A 62 -14.03 -2.31 -10.34
N LEU A 63 -13.43 -1.15 -10.62
CA LEU A 63 -12.97 -0.24 -9.58
C LEU A 63 -14.17 0.36 -8.84
N LYS A 64 -14.31 -0.01 -7.57
CA LYS A 64 -15.34 0.50 -6.67
C LYS A 64 -15.14 1.99 -6.43
N GLN A 65 -16.16 2.80 -6.73
CA GLN A 65 -16.09 4.25 -6.52
C GLN A 65 -16.68 4.69 -5.17
N ASP A 66 -17.60 3.91 -4.61
CA ASP A 66 -18.31 4.25 -3.38
C ASP A 66 -17.87 3.32 -2.23
N GLY A 67 -17.20 3.88 -1.21
CA GLY A 67 -16.84 3.19 0.03
C GLY A 67 -17.01 4.11 1.24
N GLU A 68 -17.28 3.57 2.42
CA GLU A 68 -17.45 4.37 3.64
C GLU A 68 -16.17 5.17 4.00
N GLU A 69 -15.00 4.67 3.60
CA GLU A 69 -13.69 5.26 3.93
C GLU A 69 -12.99 5.98 2.75
N SER A 70 -13.54 5.88 1.54
CA SER A 70 -12.93 6.41 0.31
C SER A 70 -13.85 7.39 -0.42
N LYS A 71 -13.31 8.56 -0.80
CA LYS A 71 -14.06 9.57 -1.57
C LYS A 71 -14.04 9.32 -3.09
N GLU A 72 -12.98 8.69 -3.58
CA GLU A 72 -12.73 8.44 -5.00
C GLU A 72 -11.63 7.39 -5.13
N HIS A 73 -11.73 6.53 -6.14
CA HIS A 73 -10.61 5.69 -6.58
C HIS A 73 -10.26 5.98 -8.03
N ARG A 74 -8.95 6.19 -8.28
CA ARG A 74 -8.42 6.38 -9.64
C ARG A 74 -6.99 5.87 -9.75
N PHE A 75 -6.61 5.51 -10.97
CA PHE A 75 -5.23 5.16 -11.30
C PHE A 75 -4.41 6.40 -11.61
N PHE A 76 -3.12 6.34 -11.29
CA PHE A 76 -2.16 7.39 -11.57
C PHE A 76 -0.97 6.83 -12.34
N GLY A 77 -0.55 7.54 -13.39
CA GLY A 77 0.74 7.31 -14.00
C GLY A 77 1.89 7.68 -13.04
N ARG A 78 3.07 7.11 -13.26
CA ARG A 78 4.27 7.39 -12.44
C ARG A 78 4.64 8.88 -12.38
N ASN A 79 4.34 9.61 -13.46
CA ASN A 79 4.63 11.05 -13.59
C ASN A 79 3.43 11.95 -13.24
N GLU A 80 2.33 11.36 -12.76
CA GLU A 80 1.05 12.05 -12.50
C GLU A 80 0.60 11.89 -11.04
N LEU A 81 1.52 11.50 -10.16
CA LEU A 81 1.23 11.33 -8.74
C LEU A 81 0.74 12.66 -8.11
N PRO A 82 -0.25 12.59 -7.21
CA PRO A 82 -0.75 13.79 -6.54
C PRO A 82 0.32 14.37 -5.59
N ALA A 83 0.35 15.70 -5.45
CA ALA A 83 1.34 16.37 -4.61
C ALA A 83 1.15 16.11 -3.10
N ASN A 84 -0.07 15.73 -2.68
CA ASN A 84 -0.46 15.52 -1.30
C ASN A 84 -0.50 14.04 -0.91
N LEU A 85 0.58 13.31 -1.15
CA LEU A 85 0.72 11.92 -0.71
C LEU A 85 0.67 11.82 0.82
N ASN A 86 0.09 10.72 1.33
CA ASN A 86 0.17 10.40 2.75
C ASN A 86 1.66 10.23 3.13
N PRO A 87 2.20 10.99 4.09
CA PRO A 87 3.62 10.93 4.43
C PRO A 87 4.11 9.54 4.81
N ARG A 88 3.24 8.71 5.40
CA ARG A 88 3.56 7.32 5.79
C ARG A 88 3.73 6.37 4.60
N GLN A 89 3.14 6.73 3.46
CA GLN A 89 3.12 5.91 2.25
C GLN A 89 4.02 6.48 1.14
N GLN A 90 4.37 7.77 1.26
CA GLN A 90 5.11 8.50 0.24
C GLN A 90 6.42 7.81 -0.16
N ALA A 91 7.16 7.24 0.79
CA ALA A 91 8.45 6.62 0.51
C ALA A 91 8.34 5.47 -0.51
N PHE A 92 7.42 4.52 -0.29
CA PHE A 92 7.30 3.38 -1.20
C PHE A 92 6.62 3.72 -2.52
N ILE A 93 5.71 4.70 -2.53
CA ILE A 93 5.11 5.22 -3.76
C ILE A 93 6.19 5.87 -4.65
N GLN A 94 7.07 6.68 -4.04
CA GLN A 94 8.17 7.33 -4.75
C GLN A 94 9.21 6.32 -5.22
N ASP A 95 9.55 5.32 -4.40
CA ASP A 95 10.49 4.27 -4.80
C ASP A 95 9.96 3.46 -5.99
N TRP A 96 8.64 3.20 -6.03
CA TRP A 96 7.98 2.57 -7.18
C TRP A 96 8.04 3.47 -8.42
N ALA A 97 7.73 4.76 -8.28
CA ALA A 97 7.76 5.72 -9.37
C ALA A 97 9.16 5.87 -9.99
N HIS A 98 10.21 5.78 -9.18
CA HIS A 98 11.61 5.82 -9.59
C HIS A 98 12.20 4.45 -9.96
N GLU A 99 11.37 3.41 -10.07
CA GLU A 99 11.79 2.06 -10.49
C GLU A 99 12.90 1.43 -9.62
N LYS A 100 12.93 1.74 -8.32
CA LYS A 100 13.89 1.09 -7.42
C LYS A 100 13.62 -0.41 -7.37
N LYS A 101 14.69 -1.20 -7.43
CA LYS A 101 14.61 -2.65 -7.33
C LYS A 101 14.73 -3.08 -5.87
N ARG A 102 13.67 -3.65 -5.32
CA ARG A 102 13.64 -4.28 -3.98
C ARG A 102 14.17 -3.39 -2.85
N PRO A 103 13.59 -2.20 -2.63
CA PRO A 103 13.96 -1.36 -1.50
C PRO A 103 13.76 -2.09 -0.16
N ILE A 104 14.76 -1.94 0.71
CA ILE A 104 14.74 -2.38 2.11
C ILE A 104 15.14 -1.15 2.94
N MET A 105 14.20 -0.60 3.69
CA MET A 105 14.43 0.58 4.54
C MET A 105 14.14 0.26 6.01
N GLY A 106 15.01 0.76 6.89
CA GLY A 106 14.91 0.67 8.35
C GLY A 106 14.88 2.04 9.01
#